data_AF-A0A931CAK1-F1
#
_entry.id   AF-A0A931CAK1-F1
#
_cell.length_a   1.000
_cell.length_b   1.000
_cell.length_c   1.000
_cell.angle_alpha   90.00
_cell.angle_beta   90.00
_cell.angle_gamma   90.00
#
_symmetry.space_group_name_H-M   'P 1'
#
loop_
_entity.id
_entity.type
_entity.pdbx_description
1 polymer ?
#
loop_
_entity_poly.entity_id
_entity_poly.type
_entity_poly.pdbx_seq_one_letter_code
_entity_poly.pdbx_strand_id
1 'polypeptide(L)'
;MTRSRIVPAVLFCVCLLGLASCDDAETETGAGPAAPSAAAASAAPVAADDKALCKTVNTAGSTMKTNISNAQRADGSVPPADVKKIFSEFHTTVNEALAGADSKVATAARAVAKEISAAAAAADPIGTAAESDFEQLSTELTAACKAAGTDINF
;
A
#
# COMPACT_ATOMS: atom_id res chain seq x y z
N MET A 1 -45.80 27.38 -5.77
CA MET A 1 -45.43 27.57 -4.35
C MET A 1 -44.00 27.05 -4.19
N THR A 2 -43.00 27.89 -4.43
CA THR A 2 -42.21 28.70 -3.46
C THR A 2 -40.81 28.05 -3.37
N ARG A 3 -39.87 28.39 -4.27
CA ARG A 3 -38.81 29.41 -4.15
C ARG A 3 -37.87 29.26 -2.94
N SER A 4 -36.58 29.03 -3.25
CA SER A 4 -35.36 29.71 -2.72
C SER A 4 -34.26 28.72 -2.29
N ARG A 5 -32.94 28.96 -2.36
CA ARG A 5 -31.99 29.96 -2.94
C ARG A 5 -30.58 29.34 -2.69
N ILE A 6 -29.74 29.14 -3.70
CA ILE A 6 -28.45 29.85 -4.00
C ILE A 6 -27.49 30.13 -2.80
N VAL A 7 -26.34 29.39 -2.77
CA VAL A 7 -24.85 29.71 -2.69
C VAL A 7 -24.40 30.80 -1.64
N PRO A 8 -23.19 30.81 -0.96
CA PRO A 8 -21.84 30.38 -1.41
C PRO A 8 -20.76 29.85 -0.39
N ALA A 9 -19.70 29.29 -0.98
CA ALA A 9 -18.24 29.35 -0.68
C ALA A 9 -17.67 29.52 0.75
N VAL A 10 -16.82 28.56 1.16
CA VAL A 10 -15.58 28.75 1.97
C VAL A 10 -14.62 27.62 1.55
N LEU A 11 -13.65 27.80 0.64
CA LEU A 11 -12.33 28.38 0.86
C LEU A 11 -11.57 27.70 2.03
N PHE A 12 -11.14 26.45 1.85
CA PHE A 12 -10.20 25.81 2.77
C PHE A 12 -8.76 26.01 2.30
N CYS A 13 -8.00 26.52 3.25
CA CYS A 13 -6.72 27.16 3.13
C CYS A 13 -5.58 26.15 2.91
N VAL A 14 -4.59 26.59 2.15
CA VAL A 14 -3.26 26.01 2.04
C VAL A 14 -2.61 25.90 3.43
N CYS A 15 -2.09 24.72 3.77
CA CYS A 15 -1.08 24.56 4.82
C CYS A 15 0.04 23.67 4.29
N LEU A 16 0.91 24.26 3.45
CA LEU A 16 2.29 23.80 3.28
C LEU A 16 3.05 24.20 4.56
N LEU A 17 3.05 23.32 5.55
CA LEU A 17 3.96 23.44 6.70
C LEU A 17 5.27 22.74 6.34
N GLY A 18 6.29 23.57 6.12
CA GLY A 18 7.67 23.14 5.98
C GLY A 18 8.18 22.53 7.28
N LEU A 19 8.93 21.44 7.12
CA LEU A 19 9.83 20.91 8.13
C LEU A 19 11.01 21.87 8.27
N ALA A 20 10.87 22.89 9.11
CA ALA A 20 12.00 23.59 9.70
C ALA A 20 12.40 22.82 10.96
N SER A 21 13.44 21.99 10.86
CA SER A 21 14.13 21.49 12.04
C SER A 21 14.87 22.66 12.68
N CYS A 22 14.44 23.07 13.88
CA CYS A 22 15.31 23.75 14.83
C CYS A 22 16.35 22.75 15.30
N ASP A 23 17.62 23.08 15.11
CA ASP A 23 18.63 22.79 16.13
C ASP A 23 19.49 24.06 16.25
N ASP A 24 19.39 24.67 17.42
CA ASP A 24 20.15 25.84 17.84
C ASP A 24 21.45 25.33 18.47
N ALA A 25 22.60 25.66 17.89
CA ALA A 25 23.89 25.46 18.51
C ALA A 25 24.80 26.65 18.20
N GLU A 26 25.08 27.40 19.25
CA GLU A 26 25.98 28.55 19.31
C GLU A 26 27.44 28.16 19.00
N THR A 27 28.19 29.16 18.55
CA THR A 27 29.51 29.07 17.92
C THR A 27 30.65 28.82 18.91
N GLU A 28 31.58 27.89 18.60
CA GLU A 28 32.98 28.03 19.01
C GLU A 28 33.96 27.56 17.94
N THR A 29 35.06 28.31 17.82
CA THR A 29 36.07 28.28 16.77
C THR A 29 37.12 27.20 17.06
N GLY A 30 37.30 26.25 16.14
CA GLY A 30 38.40 25.27 16.20
C GLY A 30 38.74 24.71 14.81
N ALA A 31 39.96 25.00 14.35
CA ALA A 31 40.48 24.56 13.05
C ALA A 31 40.82 23.05 13.02
N GLY A 32 40.37 22.36 11.97
CA GLY A 32 40.81 21.00 11.63
C GLY A 32 40.03 20.44 10.43
N PRO A 33 40.68 20.03 9.32
CA PRO A 33 40.00 19.56 8.12
C PRO A 33 39.75 18.05 8.20
N ALA A 34 38.49 17.65 8.28
CA ALA A 34 38.06 16.29 7.96
C ALA A 34 36.75 16.37 7.19
N ALA A 35 36.85 16.15 5.87
CA ALA A 35 35.72 16.11 4.97
C ALA A 35 34.80 14.93 5.34
N PRO A 36 33.52 15.14 5.67
CA PRO A 36 32.56 14.06 5.65
C PRO A 36 32.26 13.76 4.18
N SER A 37 32.86 12.67 3.69
CA SER A 37 32.42 11.99 2.49
C SER A 37 31.10 11.29 2.79
N ALA A 38 30.03 12.07 2.92
CA ALA A 38 28.67 11.53 2.91
C ALA A 38 28.37 11.16 1.47
N ALA A 39 28.48 9.87 1.19
CA ALA A 39 28.04 9.27 -0.06
C ALA A 39 26.63 9.78 -0.36
N ALA A 40 26.50 10.53 -1.46
CA ALA A 40 25.21 10.77 -2.06
C ALA A 40 24.63 9.39 -2.40
N ALA A 41 23.71 8.91 -1.56
CA ALA A 41 22.86 7.81 -1.93
C ALA A 41 22.08 8.29 -3.16
N SER A 42 22.46 7.79 -4.34
CA SER A 42 21.69 7.96 -5.56
C SER A 42 20.32 7.31 -5.35
N ALA A 43 19.38 8.07 -4.79
CA ALA A 43 17.99 7.70 -4.68
C ALA A 43 17.29 7.96 -6.02
N ALA A 44 17.46 7.04 -6.97
CA ALA A 44 16.53 6.75 -8.07
C ALA A 44 16.92 5.39 -8.68
N PRO A 45 15.99 4.43 -8.89
CA PRO A 45 14.64 4.69 -9.41
C PRO A 45 13.52 3.96 -8.62
N VAL A 46 13.25 4.37 -7.37
CA VAL A 46 12.14 3.82 -6.56
C VAL A 46 10.80 3.82 -7.32
N ALA A 47 10.55 4.83 -8.15
CA ALA A 47 9.33 4.96 -8.93
C ALA A 47 9.16 3.89 -10.05
N ALA A 48 10.26 3.41 -10.65
CA ALA A 48 10.19 2.38 -11.68
C ALA A 48 9.89 1.00 -11.06
N ASP A 49 10.52 0.72 -9.91
CA ASP A 49 10.30 -0.49 -9.13
C ASP A 49 8.89 -0.51 -8.51
N ASP A 50 8.39 0.65 -8.05
CA ASP A 50 7.02 0.78 -7.52
C ASP A 50 5.96 0.51 -8.57
N LYS A 51 6.16 0.96 -9.81
CA LYS A 51 5.24 0.68 -10.91
C LYS A 51 5.21 -0.82 -11.24
N ALA A 52 6.35 -1.50 -11.20
CA ALA A 52 6.42 -2.94 -11.40
C ALA A 52 5.72 -3.67 -10.24
N LEU A 53 5.99 -3.27 -9.00
CA LEU A 53 5.35 -3.82 -7.81
C LEU A 53 3.83 -3.66 -7.85
N CYS A 54 3.31 -2.48 -8.18
CA CYS A 54 1.87 -2.23 -8.33
C CYS A 54 1.22 -3.14 -9.36
N LYS A 55 1.89 -3.36 -10.51
CA LYS A 55 1.40 -4.30 -11.52
C LYS A 55 1.36 -5.72 -10.98
N THR A 56 2.42 -6.17 -10.31
CA THR A 56 2.47 -7.51 -9.71
C THR A 56 1.35 -7.71 -8.69
N VAL A 57 1.15 -6.73 -7.79
CA VAL A 57 0.08 -6.78 -6.79
C VAL A 57 -1.31 -6.78 -7.44
N ASN A 58 -1.54 -5.96 -8.47
CA ASN A 58 -2.80 -5.95 -9.22
C ASN A 58 -3.07 -7.28 -9.94
N THR A 59 -2.04 -7.87 -10.56
CA THR A 59 -2.13 -9.19 -11.17
C THR A 59 -2.42 -10.27 -10.13
N ALA A 60 -1.71 -10.27 -8.99
CA ALA A 60 -1.96 -11.20 -7.91
C ALA A 60 -3.39 -11.07 -7.36
N GLY A 61 -3.89 -9.85 -7.17
CA GLY A 61 -5.26 -9.59 -6.72
C GLY A 61 -6.30 -10.07 -7.74
N SER A 62 -6.06 -9.85 -9.04
CA SER A 62 -6.94 -10.33 -10.12
C SER A 62 -6.96 -11.85 -10.21
N THR A 63 -5.80 -12.50 -10.07
CA THR A 63 -5.69 -13.96 -10.00
C THR A 63 -6.42 -14.52 -8.79
N MET A 64 -6.27 -13.89 -7.62
CA MET A 64 -6.99 -14.25 -6.40
C MET A 64 -8.51 -14.19 -6.62
N LYS A 65 -9.03 -13.07 -7.13
CA LYS A 65 -10.46 -12.91 -7.46
C LYS A 65 -10.95 -14.00 -8.42
N THR A 66 -10.17 -14.28 -9.47
CA THR A 66 -10.49 -15.31 -10.47
C THR A 66 -10.53 -16.72 -9.85
N ASN A 67 -9.55 -17.06 -9.02
CA ASN A 67 -9.49 -18.38 -8.39
C ASN A 67 -10.61 -18.57 -7.37
N ILE A 68 -11.00 -17.51 -6.63
CA ILE A 68 -12.16 -17.55 -5.73
C ILE A 68 -13.43 -17.82 -6.53
N SER A 69 -13.66 -17.08 -7.63
CA SER A 69 -14.82 -17.30 -8.51
C SER A 69 -14.85 -18.70 -9.11
N ASN A 70 -13.70 -19.26 -9.49
CA ASN A 70 -13.60 -20.61 -10.03
C ASN A 70 -13.84 -21.70 -8.98
N ALA A 71 -13.45 -21.45 -7.72
CA ALA A 71 -13.68 -22.35 -6.60
C ALA A 71 -15.09 -22.23 -6.01
N GLN A 72 -15.85 -21.22 -6.41
CA GLN A 72 -17.21 -21.01 -5.96
C GLN A 72 -18.13 -22.14 -6.46
N ARG A 73 -18.83 -22.76 -5.52
CA ARG A 73 -19.80 -23.83 -5.78
C ARG A 73 -21.14 -23.22 -6.18
N ALA A 74 -22.05 -24.06 -6.67
CA ALA A 74 -23.40 -23.65 -7.07
C ALA A 74 -24.23 -23.03 -5.92
N ASP A 75 -23.91 -23.36 -4.67
CA ASP A 75 -24.53 -22.77 -3.47
C ASP A 75 -23.87 -21.45 -3.04
N GLY A 76 -22.91 -20.94 -3.82
CA GLY A 76 -22.18 -19.71 -3.55
C GLY A 76 -21.03 -19.85 -2.55
N SER A 77 -20.86 -21.02 -1.92
CA SER A 77 -19.77 -21.27 -0.98
C SER A 77 -18.45 -21.52 -1.68
N VAL A 78 -17.34 -21.21 -1.01
CA VAL A 78 -15.99 -21.59 -1.44
C VAL A 78 -15.38 -22.47 -0.35
N PRO A 79 -14.84 -23.65 -0.66
CA PRO A 79 -14.23 -24.52 0.35
C PRO A 79 -13.09 -23.79 1.08
N PRO A 80 -13.01 -23.85 2.41
CA PRO A 80 -11.96 -23.16 3.16
C PRO A 80 -10.55 -23.54 2.72
N ALA A 81 -10.32 -24.80 2.34
CA ALA A 81 -9.03 -25.25 1.83
C ALA A 81 -8.60 -24.52 0.54
N ASP A 82 -9.55 -24.27 -0.37
CA ASP A 82 -9.28 -23.54 -1.60
C ASP A 82 -8.97 -22.07 -1.31
N VAL A 83 -9.73 -21.43 -0.42
CA VAL A 83 -9.46 -20.04 -0.01
C VAL A 83 -8.07 -19.90 0.63
N LYS A 84 -7.71 -20.82 1.54
CA LYS A 84 -6.37 -20.82 2.17
C LYS A 84 -5.26 -20.94 1.14
N LYS A 85 -5.43 -21.83 0.16
CA LYS A 85 -4.47 -22.01 -0.93
C LYS A 85 -4.35 -20.71 -1.74
N ILE A 86 -5.46 -20.13 -2.15
CA ILE A 86 -5.51 -18.90 -2.95
C ILE A 86 -4.85 -17.72 -2.19
N PHE A 87 -5.18 -17.55 -0.92
CA PHE A 87 -4.58 -16.50 -0.08
C PHE A 87 -3.08 -16.72 0.11
N SER A 88 -2.64 -17.97 0.29
CA SER A 88 -1.21 -18.30 0.41
C SER A 88 -0.45 -18.01 -0.89
N GLU A 89 -1.05 -18.31 -2.05
CA GLU A 89 -0.49 -18.00 -3.38
C GLU A 89 -0.36 -16.48 -3.59
N PHE A 90 -1.39 -15.71 -3.22
CA PHE A 90 -1.32 -14.25 -3.24
C PHE A 90 -0.19 -13.74 -2.35
N HIS A 91 -0.16 -14.16 -1.09
CA HIS A 91 0.83 -13.72 -0.12
C HIS A 91 2.26 -14.02 -0.61
N THR A 92 2.49 -15.23 -1.12
CA THR A 92 3.79 -15.64 -1.67
C THR A 92 4.21 -14.73 -2.82
N THR A 93 3.34 -14.56 -3.82
CA THR A 93 3.60 -13.73 -5.00
C THR A 93 3.96 -12.29 -4.62
N VAL A 94 3.20 -11.69 -3.71
CA VAL A 94 3.43 -10.31 -3.28
C VAL A 94 4.69 -10.22 -2.44
N ASN A 95 4.95 -11.16 -1.53
CA ASN A 95 6.13 -11.12 -0.67
C ASN A 95 7.44 -11.33 -1.44
N GLU A 96 7.43 -12.16 -2.50
CA GLU A 96 8.56 -12.29 -3.43
C GLU A 96 8.84 -10.98 -4.17
N ALA A 97 7.79 -10.30 -4.64
CA ALA A 97 7.91 -9.00 -5.32
C ALA A 97 8.37 -7.86 -4.41
N LEU A 98 8.24 -8.04 -3.09
CA LEU A 98 8.65 -7.06 -2.07
C LEU A 98 10.10 -7.22 -1.64
N ALA A 99 10.83 -8.22 -2.14
CA ALA A 99 12.20 -8.48 -1.73
C ALA A 99 13.11 -7.26 -1.96
N GLY A 100 13.58 -6.64 -0.88
CA GLY A 100 14.43 -5.45 -0.94
C GLY A 100 13.71 -4.13 -1.21
N ALA A 101 12.37 -4.12 -1.26
CA ALA A 101 11.59 -2.91 -1.54
C ALA A 101 11.18 -2.19 -0.24
N ASP A 102 11.43 -0.88 -0.17
CA ASP A 102 11.25 -0.03 1.03
C ASP A 102 10.39 1.22 0.77
N SER A 103 9.64 1.26 -0.34
CA SER A 103 8.75 2.35 -0.70
C SER A 103 7.42 2.37 0.07
N LYS A 104 6.62 3.43 -0.16
CA LYS A 104 5.23 3.51 0.33
C LYS A 104 4.35 2.42 -0.30
N VAL A 105 4.55 2.11 -1.58
CA VAL A 105 3.86 0.99 -2.25
C VAL A 105 4.24 -0.32 -1.58
N ALA A 106 5.53 -0.54 -1.32
CA ALA A 106 6.01 -1.75 -0.65
C ALA A 106 5.47 -1.89 0.78
N THR A 107 5.31 -0.79 1.49
CA THR A 107 4.70 -0.77 2.83
C THR A 107 3.22 -1.14 2.78
N ALA A 108 2.44 -0.52 1.89
CA ALA A 108 1.01 -0.81 1.75
C ALA A 108 0.76 -2.26 1.26
N ALA A 109 1.55 -2.72 0.28
CA ALA A 109 1.45 -4.10 -0.23
C ALA A 109 1.82 -5.13 0.85
N ARG A 110 2.81 -4.84 1.72
CA ARG A 110 3.12 -5.68 2.88
C ARG A 110 1.96 -5.76 3.87
N ALA A 111 1.30 -4.64 4.15
CA ALA A 111 0.16 -4.63 5.06
C ALA A 111 -0.99 -5.51 4.53
N VAL A 112 -1.35 -5.36 3.24
CA VAL A 112 -2.33 -6.22 2.58
C VAL A 112 -1.92 -7.70 2.63
N ALA A 113 -0.66 -8.00 2.28
CA ALA A 113 -0.15 -9.38 2.28
C ALA A 113 -0.21 -10.01 3.68
N LYS A 114 0.09 -9.24 4.73
CA LYS A 114 0.02 -9.69 6.12
C LYS A 114 -1.40 -10.09 6.53
N GLU A 115 -2.41 -9.27 6.22
CA GLU A 115 -3.80 -9.60 6.53
C GLU A 115 -4.27 -10.84 5.74
N ILE A 116 -3.87 -10.98 4.47
CA ILE A 116 -4.18 -12.19 3.68
C ILE A 116 -3.52 -13.43 4.27
N SER A 117 -2.27 -13.32 4.74
CA SER A 117 -1.57 -14.41 5.42
C SER A 117 -2.27 -14.81 6.73
N ALA A 118 -2.69 -13.82 7.52
CA ALA A 118 -3.44 -14.07 8.76
C ALA A 118 -4.77 -14.79 8.48
N ALA A 119 -5.51 -14.33 7.46
CA ALA A 119 -6.73 -14.99 7.02
C ALA A 119 -6.47 -16.42 6.52
N ALA A 120 -5.40 -16.65 5.74
CA ALA A 120 -5.03 -17.99 5.26
C ALA A 120 -4.73 -18.97 6.41
N ALA A 121 -4.19 -18.48 7.53
CA ALA A 121 -3.89 -19.29 8.70
C ALA A 121 -5.13 -19.60 9.55
N ALA A 122 -6.22 -18.85 9.40
CA ALA A 122 -7.40 -18.96 10.24
C ALA A 122 -8.23 -20.24 9.96
N ALA A 123 -9.10 -20.62 10.90
CA ALA A 123 -10.04 -21.71 10.68
C ALA A 123 -11.08 -21.37 9.60
N ASP A 124 -11.60 -20.14 9.65
CA ASP A 124 -12.48 -19.54 8.65
C ASP A 124 -11.74 -18.39 7.94
N PRO A 125 -11.13 -18.66 6.77
CA PRO A 125 -10.36 -17.64 6.07
C PRO A 125 -11.23 -16.53 5.47
N ILE A 126 -12.47 -16.83 5.03
CA ILE A 126 -13.35 -15.82 4.45
C ILE A 126 -13.87 -14.91 5.55
N GLY A 127 -14.37 -15.47 6.65
CA GLY A 127 -14.83 -14.68 7.80
C GLY A 127 -13.72 -13.80 8.36
N THR A 128 -12.51 -14.34 8.53
CA THR A 128 -11.36 -13.56 9.01
C THR A 128 -11.02 -12.42 8.06
N ALA A 129 -11.03 -12.66 6.75
CA ALA A 129 -10.80 -11.59 5.78
C ALA A 129 -11.92 -10.54 5.80
N ALA A 130 -13.18 -10.93 5.97
CA ALA A 130 -14.31 -10.00 6.02
C ALA A 130 -14.25 -9.04 7.24
N GLU A 131 -13.70 -9.50 8.36
CA GLU A 131 -13.52 -8.70 9.58
C GLU A 131 -12.19 -7.91 9.60
N SER A 132 -11.36 -8.05 8.57
CA SER A 132 -10.06 -7.35 8.47
C SER A 132 -10.22 -5.97 7.84
N ASP A 133 -9.20 -5.13 8.00
CA ASP A 133 -9.15 -3.76 7.45
C ASP A 133 -8.89 -3.72 5.93
N PHE A 134 -9.32 -4.72 5.15
CA PHE A 134 -9.01 -4.84 3.73
C PHE A 134 -9.46 -3.64 2.90
N GLU A 135 -10.61 -3.04 3.21
CA GLU A 135 -11.10 -1.86 2.50
C GLU A 135 -10.14 -0.67 2.69
N GLN A 136 -9.69 -0.44 3.92
CA GLN A 136 -8.71 0.61 4.21
C GLN A 136 -7.37 0.30 3.55
N LEU A 137 -6.83 -0.90 3.74
CA LEU A 137 -5.52 -1.29 3.21
C LEU A 137 -5.49 -1.30 1.68
N SER A 138 -6.57 -1.74 1.02
CA SER A 138 -6.69 -1.68 -0.44
C SER A 138 -6.79 -0.24 -0.96
N THR A 139 -7.46 0.64 -0.22
CA THR A 139 -7.51 2.08 -0.52
C THR A 139 -6.14 2.73 -0.41
N GLU A 140 -5.39 2.45 0.66
CA GLU A 140 -4.03 2.95 0.87
C GLU A 140 -3.07 2.44 -0.22
N LEU A 141 -3.15 1.15 -0.55
CA LEU A 141 -2.37 0.55 -1.64
C LEU A 141 -2.71 1.18 -2.99
N THR A 142 -4.00 1.38 -3.29
CA THR A 142 -4.44 2.00 -4.54
C THR A 142 -3.95 3.44 -4.64
N ALA A 143 -4.02 4.20 -3.55
CA ALA A 143 -3.51 5.57 -3.49
C ALA A 143 -1.98 5.62 -3.69
N ALA A 144 -1.24 4.72 -3.05
CA ALA A 144 0.20 4.61 -3.21
C ALA A 144 0.58 4.26 -4.66
N CYS A 145 -0.11 3.29 -5.26
CA CYS A 145 0.12 2.90 -6.65
C CYS A 145 -0.21 4.01 -7.64
N LYS A 146 -1.28 4.76 -7.40
CA LYS A 146 -1.64 5.92 -8.21
C LYS A 146 -0.58 7.01 -8.12
N ALA A 147 -0.02 7.24 -6.94
CA ALA A 147 1.11 8.16 -6.76
C ALA A 147 2.37 7.69 -7.51
N ALA A 148 2.58 6.38 -7.65
CA ALA A 148 3.61 5.77 -8.50
C ALA A 148 3.25 5.72 -10.00
N GLY A 149 2.13 6.31 -10.41
CA GLY A 149 1.71 6.38 -11.82
C GLY A 149 1.11 5.08 -12.37
N THR A 150 0.53 4.25 -11.50
CA THR A 150 -0.20 3.02 -11.85
C THR A 150 -1.58 3.01 -11.22
N ASP A 151 -2.62 2.91 -12.04
CA ASP A 151 -3.98 2.66 -11.56
C ASP A 151 -4.15 1.14 -11.39
N ILE A 152 -4.57 0.71 -10.21
CA ILE A 152 -4.84 -0.69 -9.88
C ILE A 152 -6.29 -0.82 -9.43
N ASN A 153 -6.89 -1.98 -9.69
CA ASN A 153 -8.25 -2.26 -9.26
C ASN A 153 -8.23 -3.44 -8.29
N PHE A 154 -7.72 -3.14 -7.11
CA PHE A 154 -7.53 -4.10 -6.03
C PHE A 154 -8.85 -4.43 -5.34
#